data_AF-A0A5K0UTE7-F1
#
_entry.id   AF-A0A5K0UTE7-F1
#
_cell.length_a   1.000
_cell.length_b   1.000
_cell.length_c   1.000
_cell.angle_alpha   90.00
_cell.angle_beta   90.00
_cell.angle_gamma   90.00
#
_symmetry.space_group_name_H-M   'P 1'
#
loop_
_entity.id
_entity.type
_entity.pdbx_description
1 polymer ?
#
loop_
_entity_poly.entity_id
_entity_poly.type
_entity_poly.pdbx_seq_one_letter_code
_entity_poly.pdbx_strand_id
1 'polypeptide(L)' 'VDSVNKPGILLEVVQVLTDLDLVISKAYISSDGGWFMD' A
#
# COMPACT_ATOMS: atom_id res chain seq x y z
N VAL A 1 -6.54 -15.44 -6.92
CA VAL A 1 -6.28 -13.98 -6.85
C VAL A 1 -5.14 -13.82 -5.88
N ASP A 2 -3.96 -14.19 -6.37
CA ASP A 2 -2.75 -14.20 -5.56
C ASP A 2 -2.17 -12.79 -5.62
N SER A 3 -2.67 -11.94 -4.72
CA SER A 3 -2.03 -10.66 -4.40
C SER A 3 -0.79 -10.96 -3.57
N VAL A 4 0.16 -11.69 -4.16
CA VAL A 4 1.50 -11.86 -3.61
C VAL A 4 2.02 -10.44 -3.40
N ASN A 5 2.47 -10.11 -2.18
CA ASN A 5 3.12 -8.85 -1.86
C ASN A 5 4.27 -8.64 -2.86
N LYS A 6 3.95 -7.98 -3.98
CA LYS A 6 4.95 -7.54 -4.93
C LYS A 6 5.74 -6.45 -4.20
N PRO A 7 7.08 -6.44 -4.33
CA PRO A 7 7.87 -5.31 -3.89
C PRO A 7 7.21 -4.01 -4.36
N GLY A 8 6.99 -3.08 -3.42
CA GLY A 8 6.39 -1.78 -3.69
C GLY A 8 4.85 -1.68 -3.66
N ILE A 9 4.07 -2.74 -3.39
CA ILE A 9 2.59 -2.66 -3.46
C ILE A 9 2.00 -1.58 -2.54
N LEU A 10 2.56 -1.41 -1.34
CA LEU A 10 2.09 -0.40 -0.41
C LEU A 10 2.45 1.01 -0.88
N LEU A 11 3.61 1.17 -1.51
CA LEU A 11 4.04 2.44 -2.09
C LEU A 11 3.11 2.85 -3.25
N GLU A 12 2.75 1.89 -4.12
CA GLU A 12 1.84 2.11 -5.23
C GLU A 12 0.44 2.55 -4.75
N VAL A 13 -0.08 1.93 -3.69
CA VAL A 13 -1.37 2.33 -3.09
C VAL A 13 -1.31 3.75 -2.54
N VAL A 14 -0.24 4.12 -1.83
CA VAL A 14 -0.09 5.48 -1.29
C VAL A 14 0.02 6.49 -2.42
N GLN A 15 0.75 6.18 -3.49
CA GLN A 15 0.88 7.05 -4.67
C GLN A 15 -0.48 7.33 -5.33
N VAL A 16 -1.29 6.30 -5.57
CA VAL A 16 -2.62 6.48 -6.18
C VAL A 16 -3.52 7.36 -5.31
N LEU A 17 -3.48 7.18 -3.98
CA LEU A 17 -4.28 8.00 -3.07
C LEU A 17 -3.81 9.46 -3.07
N THR A 18 -2.49 9.71 -3.11
CA THR A 18 -1.94 11.07 -3.23
C THR A 18 -2.22 11.70 -4.59
N ASP A 19 -2.20 10.94 -5.67
CA ASP A 19 -2.52 11.43 -7.02
C ASP A 19 -3.99 11.86 -7.16
N LEU A 20 -4.85 11.34 -6.28
CA LEU A 20 -6.27 11.72 -6.16
C LEU A 20 -6.52 12.87 -5.18
N ASP A 21 -5.46 13.56 -4.73
CA ASP A 21 -5.50 14.62 -3.71
C ASP A 21 -6.13 14.18 -2.37
N LEU A 22 -6.10 12.87 -2.06
CA LEU A 22 -6.63 12.36 -0.80
C LEU A 22 -5.58 12.47 0.32
N VAL A 23 -5.96 13.14 1.40
CA VAL A 23 -5.12 13.25 2.60
C VAL A 23 -5.40 12.07 3.53
N ILE A 24 -4.41 11.17 3.65
CA ILE A 24 -4.47 10.06 4.61
C ILE A 24 -4.10 10.58 5.99
N SER A 25 -5.10 10.83 6.84
CA SER A 25 -4.86 11.24 8.24
C SER A 25 -4.55 10.04 9.14
N LYS A 26 -5.07 8.86 8.81
CA LYS A 26 -4.79 7.59 9.50
C LYS A 26 -5.11 6.42 8.58
N ALA A 27 -4.26 5.39 8.59
CA ALA A 27 -4.53 4.12 7.92
C ALA A 27 -4.04 2.96 8.79
N TYR A 28 -4.74 1.83 8.73
CA TYR A 28 -4.35 0.57 9.34
C TYR A 28 -4.18 -0.47 8.26
N ILE A 29 -3.05 -1.14 8.25
CA ILE A 29 -2.68 -2.05 7.17
C ILE A 29 -2.13 -3.33 7.80
N SER A 30 -2.71 -4.48 7.47
CA SER A 30 -2.33 -5.80 7.99
C SER A 30 -2.11 -6.78 6.84
N SER A 31 -1.03 -7.56 6.89
CA SER A 31 -0.69 -8.58 5.89
C SER A 31 -0.32 -9.85 6.61
N ASP A 32 -0.82 -10.95 6.07
CA ASP A 32 -0.61 -12.32 6.53
C ASP A 32 0.82 -12.81 6.22
N GLY A 33 1.64 -11.97 5.57
CA GLY A 33 3.06 -12.16 5.27
C GLY A 33 3.82 -10.83 5.28
N GLY A 34 5.16 -10.87 5.13
CA GLY A 34 6.02 -9.69 5.25
C GLY A 34 5.65 -8.57 4.26
N TRP A 35 5.64 -7.33 4.75
CA TRP A 35 5.42 -6.13 3.94
C TRP A 35 6.70 -5.75 3.22
N PHE A 36 6.63 -5.60 1.90
CA PHE A 36 7.75 -5.13 1.09
C PHE A 36 7.46 -3.68 0.70
N MET A 37 8.12 -2.75 1.38
CA MET A 37 8.08 -1.31 1.10
C MET A 37 9.16 -0.86 0.10
N ASP A 38 10.09 -1.75 -0.25
CA ASP A 38 11.16 -1.52 -1.23
C ASP A 38 10.69 -1.80 -2.66
#